data_AF-A0A7C3F6Y7-F1
#
_entry.id   AF-A0A7C3F6Y7-F1
#
_cell.length_a   1.000
_cell.length_b   1.000
_cell.length_c   1.000
_cell.angle_alpha   90.00
_cell.angle_beta   90.00
_cell.angle_gamma   90.00
#
_symmetry.space_group_name_H-M   'P 1'
#
loop_
_entity.id
_entity.type
_entity.pdbx_description
1 polymer ?
#
loop_
_entity_poly.entity_id
_entity_poly.type
_entity_poly.pdbx_seq_one_letter_code
_entity_poly.pdbx_strand_id
1 'polypeptide(L)'
;MFLLVGLSAIPLTCLLGSASLLFPAVVSRSGDRLRQAPLLSVFVGLLVGLPVAGASLFFLSVEDNFLLLAVGALLIGSLTIITTVGLSGICLFLAGKLAGDKHPVGIPFFVGLCLIAIGLIPMVGWYLFSPLLVLAGIGSGTFAVFGSKQPEADSTVDRDKPGSWLGLRKPAWILLLLSPAIGELLSGSAPPLEFFQPFSFLILVALYGGGALIIRELAFRWQKGWRTILLLGAAYGIIEEGLMVKSFFDPHWPDLGNLGIYGRWQGVNWIWSLELTIYHMLFSIAIPILLVNLLYPKERQRSWVSNTALKVIGALFTLDVLFGFFLLTAYRPPILPYLATLVLVVLLCVLAKAQPPHFRLAGSSKPKHPAWAGLLTFWGTLGMFLISWIPSTTNLPAVFAFLLLALWAGLCLISLGWLLGWEMGSWKHSLALAAGGLGFFILLTPIHELDSSRMDDPRGMIVVGLLFTVLLAYTRLRARMNERDALPI
;
A
#
# COMPACT_ATOMS: atom_id res chain seq x y z
N MET A 1 31.46 3.98 -3.08
CA MET A 1 31.12 2.60 -2.64
C MET A 1 30.73 2.52 -1.15
N PHE A 2 31.48 3.08 -0.20
CA PHE A 2 31.14 2.99 1.24
C PHE A 2 30.01 3.92 1.70
N LEU A 3 29.80 5.07 1.05
CA LEU A 3 28.58 5.88 1.22
C LEU A 3 27.32 5.11 0.80
N LEU A 4 27.46 4.19 -0.16
CA LEU A 4 26.38 3.38 -0.73
C LEU A 4 25.97 2.23 0.20
N VAL A 5 26.89 1.66 0.98
CA VAL A 5 26.58 0.63 2.00
C VAL A 5 25.91 1.25 3.23
N GLY A 6 26.32 2.46 3.62
CA GLY A 6 25.61 3.25 4.64
C GLY A 6 24.23 3.69 4.17
N LEU A 7 24.12 4.23 2.94
CA LEU A 7 22.85 4.67 2.34
C LEU A 7 21.95 3.52 1.85
N SER A 8 22.43 2.28 1.72
CA SER A 8 21.59 1.12 1.41
C SER A 8 21.01 0.46 2.67
N ALA A 9 21.63 0.66 3.84
CA ALA A 9 21.10 0.18 5.12
C ALA A 9 20.03 1.13 5.71
N ILE A 10 20.14 2.43 5.44
CA ILE A 10 19.26 3.49 6.00
C ILE A 10 17.78 3.40 5.52
N PRO A 11 17.46 3.06 4.25
CA PRO A 11 16.10 2.78 3.81
C PRO A 11 15.53 1.49 4.43
N LEU A 12 16.40 0.50 4.70
CA LEU A 12 16.05 -0.78 5.29
C LEU A 12 15.62 -0.65 6.75
N THR A 13 16.13 0.37 7.44
CA THR A 13 15.76 0.69 8.81
C THR A 13 14.34 1.31 8.93
N CYS A 14 13.83 1.99 7.90
CA CYS A 14 12.44 2.43 7.86
C CYS A 14 11.46 1.25 7.63
N LEU A 15 11.92 0.15 7.04
CA LEU A 15 11.19 -1.13 6.94
C LEU A 15 11.14 -1.93 8.25
N LEU A 16 11.79 -1.48 9.34
CA LEU A 16 11.91 -2.28 10.58
C LEU A 16 10.59 -2.51 11.32
N GLY A 17 9.58 -1.68 11.05
CA GLY A 17 8.21 -1.87 11.53
C GLY A 17 7.36 -2.79 10.63
N SER A 18 7.66 -2.91 9.33
CA SER A 18 6.81 -3.62 8.36
C SER A 18 7.11 -5.12 8.28
N ALA A 19 8.36 -5.57 8.45
CA ALA A 19 8.65 -7.01 8.45
C ALA A 19 8.03 -7.74 9.67
N SER A 20 7.96 -7.08 10.83
CA SER A 20 7.25 -7.62 12.01
C SER A 20 5.73 -7.68 11.80
N LEU A 21 5.20 -6.89 10.87
CA LEU A 21 3.79 -6.88 10.46
C LEU A 21 3.47 -7.98 9.44
N LEU A 22 4.36 -8.21 8.49
CA LEU A 22 4.19 -9.19 7.42
C LEU A 22 4.58 -10.61 7.87
N PHE A 23 5.58 -10.73 8.73
CA PHE A 23 6.16 -12.00 9.16
C PHE A 23 6.43 -12.07 10.69
N PRO A 24 5.43 -11.82 11.56
CA PRO A 24 5.64 -11.71 13.01
C PRO A 24 6.36 -12.92 13.62
N ALA A 25 6.00 -14.14 13.21
CA ALA A 25 6.64 -15.36 13.69
C ALA A 25 8.12 -15.49 13.25
N VAL A 26 8.45 -15.03 12.03
CA VAL A 26 9.83 -15.09 11.52
C VAL A 26 10.67 -14.05 12.25
N VAL A 27 10.14 -12.84 12.42
CA VAL A 27 10.83 -11.76 13.12
C VAL A 27 10.99 -12.07 14.62
N SER A 28 10.00 -12.70 15.26
CA SER A 28 10.14 -13.19 16.64
C SER A 28 11.30 -14.17 16.75
N ARG A 29 11.35 -15.20 15.88
CA ARG A 29 12.46 -16.17 15.84
C ARG A 29 13.83 -15.50 15.64
N SER A 30 13.90 -14.45 14.82
CA SER A 30 15.11 -13.64 14.66
C SER A 30 15.52 -12.98 15.98
N GLY A 31 14.56 -12.37 16.69
CA GLY A 31 14.75 -11.80 18.02
C GLY A 31 15.16 -12.83 19.08
N ASP A 32 14.51 -14.00 19.09
CA ASP A 32 14.81 -15.10 20.02
C ASP A 32 16.21 -15.66 19.77
N ARG A 33 16.62 -15.76 18.51
CA ARG A 33 17.98 -16.15 18.14
C ARG A 33 19.02 -15.17 18.69
N LEU A 34 18.75 -13.87 18.61
CA LEU A 34 19.63 -12.84 19.16
C LEU A 34 19.67 -12.85 20.69
N ARG A 35 18.58 -13.25 21.35
CA ARG A 35 18.57 -13.50 22.81
C ARG A 35 19.49 -14.66 23.18
N GLN A 36 19.46 -15.74 22.39
CA GLN A 36 20.19 -16.97 22.69
C GLN A 36 21.68 -16.90 22.31
N ALA A 37 22.03 -16.37 21.15
CA ALA A 37 23.39 -16.45 20.60
C ALA A 37 23.75 -15.26 19.68
N PRO A 38 23.93 -14.04 20.22
CA PRO A 38 24.14 -12.84 19.41
C PRO A 38 25.47 -12.85 18.62
N LEU A 39 26.57 -13.35 19.21
CA LEU A 39 27.86 -13.46 18.52
C LEU A 39 27.79 -14.44 17.34
N LEU A 40 27.07 -15.55 17.52
CA LEU A 40 26.88 -16.54 16.46
C LEU A 40 26.06 -15.97 15.29
N SER A 41 25.10 -15.08 15.55
CA SER A 41 24.41 -14.35 14.48
C SER A 41 25.37 -13.47 13.67
N VAL A 42 26.33 -12.79 14.29
CA VAL A 42 27.34 -12.01 13.55
C VAL A 42 28.22 -12.91 12.67
N PHE A 43 28.67 -14.06 13.21
CA PHE A 43 29.46 -15.03 12.44
C PHE A 43 28.69 -15.63 11.25
N VAL A 44 27.42 -16.03 11.45
CA VAL A 44 26.57 -16.52 10.36
C VAL A 44 26.34 -15.42 9.33
N GLY A 45 26.12 -14.18 9.77
CA GLY A 45 26.00 -13.03 8.88
C GLY A 45 27.24 -12.80 8.03
N LEU A 46 28.44 -13.05 8.57
CA LEU A 46 29.69 -12.94 7.83
C LEU A 46 29.85 -14.08 6.82
N LEU A 47 29.59 -15.32 7.25
CA LEU A 47 29.72 -16.53 6.41
C LEU A 47 28.69 -16.58 5.29
N VAL A 48 27.50 -16.01 5.47
CA VAL A 48 26.43 -15.99 4.46
C VAL A 48 26.43 -14.67 3.68
N GLY A 49 26.55 -13.55 4.38
CA GLY A 49 26.42 -12.22 3.80
C GLY A 49 27.53 -11.88 2.82
N LEU A 50 28.80 -12.13 3.17
CA LEU A 50 29.92 -11.79 2.29
C LEU A 50 29.94 -12.60 0.98
N PRO A 51 29.77 -13.94 0.99
CA PRO A 51 29.75 -14.70 -0.25
C PRO A 51 28.54 -14.37 -1.14
N VAL A 52 27.35 -14.20 -0.55
CA VAL A 52 26.14 -13.86 -1.32
C VAL A 52 26.23 -12.46 -1.91
N ALA A 53 26.70 -11.47 -1.15
CA ALA A 53 26.92 -10.12 -1.66
C ALA A 53 28.00 -10.09 -2.75
N GLY A 54 29.11 -10.81 -2.54
CA GLY A 54 30.20 -10.91 -3.53
C GLY A 54 29.74 -11.57 -4.83
N ALA A 55 29.03 -12.70 -4.76
CA ALA A 55 28.47 -13.38 -5.92
C ALA A 55 27.43 -12.52 -6.64
N SER A 56 26.58 -11.81 -5.89
CA SER A 56 25.60 -10.90 -6.47
C SER A 56 26.27 -9.76 -7.24
N LEU A 57 27.26 -9.08 -6.65
CA LEU A 57 27.99 -8.00 -7.31
C LEU A 57 28.74 -8.50 -8.54
N PHE A 58 29.34 -9.70 -8.46
CA PHE A 58 29.99 -10.33 -9.60
C PHE A 58 29.00 -10.54 -10.75
N PHE A 59 27.85 -11.15 -10.48
CA PHE A 59 26.86 -11.40 -11.53
C PHE A 59 26.21 -10.12 -12.08
N LEU A 60 26.00 -9.11 -11.24
CA LEU A 60 25.50 -7.80 -11.66
C LEU A 60 26.51 -7.02 -12.51
N SER A 61 27.81 -7.33 -12.39
CA SER A 61 28.86 -6.71 -13.21
C SER A 61 28.95 -7.24 -14.64
N VAL A 62 28.26 -8.34 -14.95
CA VAL A 62 28.26 -8.95 -16.29
C VAL A 62 27.02 -8.45 -17.06
N GLU A 63 27.08 -7.21 -17.53
CA GLU A 63 25.95 -6.50 -18.14
C GLU A 63 25.43 -7.18 -19.43
N ASP A 64 26.30 -7.90 -20.14
CA ASP A 64 25.94 -8.55 -21.42
C ASP A 64 25.18 -9.87 -21.27
N ASN A 65 24.98 -10.38 -20.04
CA ASN A 65 24.33 -11.66 -19.80
C ASN A 65 23.10 -11.51 -18.88
N PHE A 66 21.92 -11.49 -19.50
CA PHE A 66 20.64 -11.36 -18.79
C PHE A 66 20.44 -12.41 -17.68
N LEU A 67 20.86 -13.65 -17.89
CA LEU A 67 20.69 -14.71 -16.89
C LEU A 67 21.56 -14.43 -15.66
N LEU A 68 22.81 -13.99 -15.86
CA LEU A 68 23.68 -13.60 -14.75
C LEU A 68 23.14 -12.37 -14.04
N LEU A 69 22.69 -11.35 -14.76
CA LEU A 69 22.02 -10.17 -14.17
C LEU A 69 20.82 -10.57 -13.30
N ALA A 70 19.96 -11.46 -13.80
CA ALA A 70 18.80 -11.95 -13.06
C ALA A 70 19.21 -12.72 -11.79
N VAL A 71 20.21 -13.59 -11.87
CA VAL A 71 20.75 -14.31 -10.70
C VAL A 71 21.35 -13.33 -9.69
N GLY A 72 22.11 -12.34 -10.16
CA GLY A 72 22.68 -11.29 -9.33
C GLY A 72 21.61 -10.48 -8.59
N ALA A 73 20.54 -10.09 -9.29
CA ALA A 73 19.38 -9.39 -8.73
C ALA A 73 18.61 -10.24 -7.70
N LEU A 74 18.43 -11.54 -7.96
CA LEU A 74 17.78 -12.46 -7.03
C LEU A 74 18.60 -12.64 -5.74
N LEU A 75 19.93 -12.74 -5.85
CA LEU A 75 20.82 -12.87 -4.70
C LEU A 75 20.80 -11.62 -3.82
N ILE A 76 20.91 -10.42 -4.40
CA ILE A 76 20.84 -9.17 -3.60
C ILE A 76 19.45 -8.97 -3.00
N GLY A 77 18.39 -9.30 -3.73
CA GLY A 77 17.02 -9.23 -3.24
C GLY A 77 16.80 -10.16 -2.04
N SER A 78 17.29 -11.40 -2.13
CA SER A 78 17.21 -12.38 -1.04
C SER A 78 17.98 -11.93 0.19
N LEU A 79 19.19 -11.41 0.00
CA LEU A 79 20.02 -10.88 1.08
C LEU A 79 19.37 -9.66 1.76
N THR A 80 18.71 -8.80 0.98
CA THR A 80 17.97 -7.64 1.48
C THR A 80 16.79 -8.06 2.35
N ILE A 81 16.02 -9.08 1.94
CA ILE A 81 14.90 -9.64 2.72
C ILE A 81 15.41 -10.22 4.04
N ILE A 82 16.45 -11.05 3.98
CA ILE A 82 17.08 -11.68 5.15
C ILE A 82 17.55 -10.62 6.14
N THR A 83 18.27 -9.60 5.65
CA THR A 83 18.78 -8.50 6.48
C THR A 83 17.63 -7.74 7.14
N THR A 84 16.54 -7.48 6.40
CA THR A 84 15.35 -6.78 6.94
C THR A 84 14.70 -7.56 8.09
N VAL A 85 14.46 -8.87 7.90
CA VAL A 85 13.93 -9.77 8.95
C VAL A 85 14.84 -9.77 10.18
N GLY A 86 16.14 -9.82 9.93
CA GLY A 86 17.20 -9.77 10.92
C GLY A 86 17.15 -8.54 11.81
N LEU A 87 17.27 -7.37 11.17
CA LEU A 87 17.27 -6.08 11.84
C LEU A 87 15.95 -5.82 12.58
N SER A 88 14.81 -6.25 12.03
CA SER A 88 13.53 -6.17 12.75
C SER A 88 13.52 -7.03 14.02
N GLY A 89 14.18 -8.18 14.00
CA GLY A 89 14.39 -9.02 15.19
C GLY A 89 15.27 -8.33 16.24
N ILE A 90 16.32 -7.62 15.82
CA ILE A 90 17.16 -6.79 16.70
C ILE A 90 16.32 -5.70 17.38
N CYS A 91 15.45 -5.03 16.63
CA CYS A 91 14.55 -4.02 17.19
C CYS A 91 13.58 -4.60 18.23
N LEU A 92 12.98 -5.76 17.96
CA LEU A 92 12.11 -6.44 18.94
C LEU A 92 12.88 -6.86 20.19
N PHE A 93 14.09 -7.40 20.02
CA PHE A 93 14.94 -7.81 21.13
C PHE A 93 15.28 -6.63 22.05
N LEU A 94 15.76 -5.52 21.48
CA LEU A 94 16.11 -4.31 22.22
C LEU A 94 14.88 -3.64 22.83
N ALA A 95 13.75 -3.62 22.12
CA ALA A 95 12.49 -3.12 22.66
C ALA A 95 12.03 -3.93 23.88
N GLY A 96 12.19 -5.25 23.86
CA GLY A 96 11.89 -6.11 25.01
C GLY A 96 12.75 -5.78 26.23
N LYS A 97 14.02 -5.42 26.03
CA LYS A 97 14.89 -4.95 27.12
C LYS A 97 14.49 -3.59 27.70
N LEU A 98 13.92 -2.71 26.88
CA LEU A 98 13.53 -1.35 27.28
C LEU A 98 12.15 -1.27 27.93
N ALA A 99 11.20 -2.13 27.56
CA ALA A 99 9.78 -2.00 27.91
C ALA A 99 9.17 -3.17 28.70
N GLY A 100 9.90 -4.26 28.91
CA GLY A 100 9.34 -5.50 29.49
C GLY A 100 8.30 -6.17 28.59
N ASP A 101 7.44 -7.03 29.16
CA ASP A 101 6.49 -7.88 28.43
C ASP A 101 5.29 -7.14 27.81
N LYS A 102 5.09 -5.87 28.17
CA LYS A 102 4.07 -5.02 27.55
C LYS A 102 4.73 -4.34 26.34
N HIS A 103 4.45 -4.84 25.14
CA HIS A 103 5.00 -4.31 23.89
C HIS A 103 4.05 -3.26 23.25
N PRO A 104 4.11 -1.96 23.60
CA PRO A 104 3.49 -0.95 22.76
C PRO A 104 4.22 -0.94 21.41
N VAL A 105 3.44 -1.02 20.35
CA VAL A 105 3.87 -1.14 18.94
C VAL A 105 4.91 -0.10 18.51
N GLY A 106 5.00 1.05 19.21
CA GLY A 106 5.93 2.13 18.90
C GLY A 106 7.37 1.92 19.38
N ILE A 107 7.63 1.06 20.36
CA ILE A 107 8.98 0.95 20.96
C ILE A 107 9.99 0.27 20.02
N PRO A 108 9.69 -0.85 19.32
CA PRO A 108 10.60 -1.43 18.33
C PRO A 108 10.93 -0.46 17.19
N PHE A 109 9.97 0.39 16.81
CA PHE A 109 10.18 1.42 15.79
C PHE A 109 11.10 2.54 16.29
N PHE A 110 10.87 3.03 17.51
CA PHE A 110 11.75 4.00 18.17
C PHE A 110 13.18 3.48 18.28
N VAL A 111 13.35 2.23 18.70
CA VAL A 111 14.66 1.55 18.71
C VAL A 111 15.28 1.56 17.31
N GLY A 112 14.52 1.23 16.27
CA GLY A 112 14.99 1.31 14.89
C GLY A 112 15.54 2.69 14.52
N LEU A 113 14.82 3.77 14.85
CA LEU A 113 15.27 5.15 14.63
C LEU A 113 16.56 5.46 15.41
N CYS A 114 16.70 5.00 16.64
CA CYS A 114 17.94 5.17 17.41
C CYS A 114 19.12 4.44 16.75
N LEU A 115 18.92 3.22 16.26
CA LEU A 115 19.96 2.47 15.55
C LEU A 115 20.38 3.20 14.26
N ILE A 116 19.45 3.80 13.51
CA ILE A 116 19.77 4.67 12.36
C ILE A 116 20.65 5.83 12.79
N ALA A 117 20.22 6.56 13.82
CA ALA A 117 20.92 7.75 14.28
C ALA A 117 22.37 7.41 14.69
N ILE A 118 22.58 6.27 15.35
CA ILE A 118 23.93 5.78 15.71
C ILE A 118 24.72 5.37 14.45
N GLY A 119 24.08 4.71 13.49
CA GLY A 119 24.69 4.33 12.22
C GLY A 119 25.14 5.52 11.37
N LEU A 120 24.51 6.68 11.53
CA LEU A 120 24.86 7.92 10.83
C LEU A 120 26.08 8.65 11.42
N ILE A 121 26.54 8.28 12.63
CA ILE A 121 27.70 8.91 13.27
C ILE A 121 28.96 8.61 12.43
N PRO A 122 29.71 9.62 11.95
CA PRO A 122 30.92 9.40 11.17
C PRO A 122 31.94 8.55 11.94
N MET A 123 32.73 7.77 11.20
CA MET A 123 33.73 6.82 11.71
C MET A 123 33.12 5.64 12.50
N VAL A 124 32.55 5.88 13.67
CA VAL A 124 32.03 4.84 14.57
C VAL A 124 30.79 4.18 13.98
N GLY A 125 29.84 4.99 13.50
CA GLY A 125 28.63 4.51 12.84
C GLY A 125 28.94 3.74 11.56
N TRP A 126 29.85 4.26 10.73
CA TRP A 126 30.12 3.73 9.39
C TRP A 126 31.02 2.49 9.37
N TYR A 127 32.09 2.47 10.16
CA TYR A 127 33.11 1.40 10.08
C TYR A 127 32.97 0.33 11.16
N LEU A 128 32.26 0.62 12.26
CA LEU A 128 32.11 -0.32 13.36
C LEU A 128 30.64 -0.74 13.52
N PHE A 129 29.76 0.21 13.79
CA PHE A 129 28.39 -0.08 14.19
C PHE A 129 27.52 -0.64 13.06
N SER A 130 27.45 0.05 11.92
CA SER A 130 26.58 -0.36 10.80
C SER A 130 26.99 -1.71 10.20
N PRO A 131 28.28 -2.01 9.97
CA PRO A 131 28.69 -3.32 9.50
C PRO A 131 28.31 -4.44 10.47
N LEU A 132 28.56 -4.25 11.78
CA LEU A 132 28.19 -5.24 12.80
C LEU A 132 26.67 -5.42 12.89
N LEU A 133 25.91 -4.34 12.78
CA LEU A 133 24.45 -4.37 12.80
C LEU A 133 23.89 -5.13 11.59
N VAL A 134 24.42 -4.87 10.39
CA VAL A 134 24.04 -5.56 9.15
C VAL A 134 24.41 -7.05 9.24
N LEU A 135 25.61 -7.39 9.72
CA LEU A 135 26.03 -8.78 9.90
C LEU A 135 25.15 -9.51 10.93
N ALA A 136 24.88 -8.88 12.07
CA ALA A 136 23.96 -9.43 13.07
C ALA A 136 22.56 -9.67 12.48
N GLY A 137 22.08 -8.72 11.68
CA GLY A 137 20.81 -8.82 10.96
C GLY A 137 20.82 -9.96 9.94
N ILE A 138 21.82 -10.05 9.08
CA ILE A 138 21.91 -11.14 8.10
C ILE A 138 21.87 -12.48 8.82
N GLY A 139 22.67 -12.70 9.87
CA GLY A 139 22.70 -14.01 10.52
C GLY A 139 21.45 -14.36 11.32
N SER A 140 20.85 -13.42 12.05
CA SER A 140 19.59 -13.67 12.74
C SER A 140 18.43 -13.86 11.75
N GLY A 141 18.45 -13.13 10.64
CA GLY A 141 17.52 -13.28 9.52
C GLY A 141 17.65 -14.65 8.84
N THR A 142 18.87 -15.09 8.54
CA THR A 142 19.13 -16.40 7.91
C THR A 142 18.61 -17.51 8.81
N PHE A 143 18.89 -17.45 10.11
CA PHE A 143 18.35 -18.41 11.07
C PHE A 143 16.82 -18.37 11.13
N ALA A 144 16.23 -17.18 11.13
CA ALA A 144 14.78 -17.05 11.17
C ALA A 144 14.07 -17.58 9.92
N VAL A 145 14.70 -17.44 8.75
CA VAL A 145 14.15 -17.88 7.46
C VAL A 145 14.35 -19.38 7.26
N PHE A 146 15.54 -19.91 7.56
CA PHE A 146 15.93 -21.29 7.24
C PHE A 146 15.96 -22.24 8.46
N GLY A 147 15.88 -21.72 9.68
CA GLY A 147 15.90 -22.51 10.90
C GLY A 147 14.62 -23.32 11.12
N SER A 148 14.79 -24.56 11.59
CA SER A 148 13.69 -25.44 12.00
C SER A 148 12.86 -24.79 13.12
N LYS A 149 11.54 -24.88 13.04
CA LYS A 149 10.64 -24.39 14.10
C LYS A 149 10.96 -25.10 15.42
N GLN A 150 11.21 -24.34 16.49
CA GLN A 150 10.97 -24.86 17.84
C GLN A 150 9.46 -24.93 18.08
N PRO A 151 8.96 -25.99 18.73
CA PRO A 151 7.55 -26.09 19.07
C PRO A 151 7.23 -25.13 20.22
N GLU A 152 6.54 -24.03 19.92
CA GLU A 152 5.95 -23.15 20.94
C GLU A 152 4.50 -23.54 21.20
N ALA A 153 4.15 -23.51 22.48
CA ALA A 153 2.88 -23.92 23.04
C ALA A 153 1.70 -23.12 22.49
N ASP A 154 0.62 -23.86 22.27
CA ASP A 154 -0.66 -23.48 21.72
C ASP A 154 -1.27 -22.23 22.40
N SER A 155 -1.56 -21.19 21.61
CA SER A 155 -2.45 -20.09 21.99
C SER A 155 -3.46 -19.83 20.87
N THR A 156 -4.41 -20.74 20.73
CA THR A 156 -5.83 -20.50 20.43
C THR A 156 -6.17 -19.18 19.70
N VAL A 157 -5.96 -19.15 18.38
CA VAL A 157 -6.87 -18.46 17.45
C VAL A 157 -7.06 -19.35 16.24
N ASP A 158 -7.79 -20.45 16.43
CA ASP A 158 -8.35 -21.19 15.30
C ASP A 158 -9.77 -20.70 15.08
N ARG A 159 -9.97 -19.87 14.05
CA ARG A 159 -11.30 -19.56 13.49
C ARG A 159 -11.21 -19.49 11.97
N ASP A 160 -11.58 -20.62 11.37
CA ASP A 160 -11.96 -20.85 9.98
C ASP A 160 -10.88 -20.63 8.90
N LYS A 161 -9.91 -21.55 8.84
CA LYS A 161 -9.04 -21.72 7.67
C LYS A 161 -9.87 -22.15 6.45
N PRO A 162 -9.81 -21.43 5.32
CA PRO A 162 -10.42 -21.88 4.07
C PRO A 162 -9.72 -23.14 3.52
N GLY A 163 -10.50 -24.17 3.19
CA GLY A 163 -10.04 -25.53 2.87
C GLY A 163 -9.38 -25.75 1.50
N SER A 164 -8.66 -24.77 0.95
CA SER A 164 -7.85 -24.93 -0.27
C SER A 164 -6.42 -24.47 -0.06
N TRP A 165 -5.47 -24.97 -0.87
CA TRP A 165 -4.03 -24.71 -0.75
C TRP A 165 -3.65 -23.22 -0.78
N LEU A 166 -4.45 -22.37 -1.44
CA LEU A 166 -4.36 -20.91 -1.33
C LEU A 166 -5.30 -20.35 -0.25
N GLY A 167 -6.51 -20.87 -0.15
CA GLY A 167 -7.45 -20.46 0.87
C GLY A 167 -7.99 -19.04 0.67
N LEU A 168 -8.44 -18.71 -0.56
CA LEU A 168 -9.15 -17.45 -0.85
C LEU A 168 -10.67 -17.67 -0.78
N ARG A 169 -11.38 -16.83 -0.02
CA ARG A 169 -12.85 -16.77 -0.02
C ARG A 169 -13.37 -15.97 -1.21
N LYS A 170 -14.64 -16.17 -1.60
CA LYS A 170 -15.28 -15.44 -2.72
C LYS A 170 -15.08 -13.92 -2.69
N PRO A 171 -15.20 -13.22 -1.53
CA PRO A 171 -14.97 -11.78 -1.48
C PRO A 171 -13.54 -11.35 -1.87
N ALA A 172 -12.53 -12.19 -1.62
CA ALA A 172 -11.15 -11.89 -2.01
C ALA A 172 -11.00 -11.82 -3.53
N TRP A 173 -11.58 -12.79 -4.26
CA TRP A 173 -11.57 -12.80 -5.72
C TRP A 173 -12.29 -11.59 -6.31
N ILE A 174 -13.43 -11.20 -5.74
CA ILE A 174 -14.14 -10.00 -6.19
C ILE A 174 -13.29 -8.76 -5.92
N LEU A 175 -12.64 -8.64 -4.77
CA LEU A 175 -11.80 -7.48 -4.47
C LEU A 175 -10.57 -7.39 -5.38
N LEU A 176 -9.91 -8.53 -5.67
CA LEU A 176 -8.77 -8.63 -6.57
C LEU A 176 -9.07 -8.04 -7.96
N LEU A 177 -10.30 -8.22 -8.44
CA LEU A 177 -10.72 -7.76 -9.76
C LEU A 177 -11.37 -6.37 -9.72
N LEU A 178 -12.13 -6.07 -8.67
CA LEU A 178 -12.89 -4.82 -8.57
C LEU A 178 -11.98 -3.60 -8.32
N SER A 179 -10.88 -3.79 -7.59
CA SER A 179 -9.92 -2.72 -7.32
C SER A 179 -9.27 -2.15 -8.59
N PRO A 180 -8.60 -2.94 -9.44
CA PRO A 180 -8.08 -2.43 -10.71
C PRO A 180 -9.19 -1.99 -11.66
N ALA A 181 -10.34 -2.67 -11.68
CA ALA A 181 -11.45 -2.26 -12.54
C ALA A 181 -12.00 -0.87 -12.19
N ILE A 182 -11.94 -0.43 -10.93
CA ILE A 182 -12.34 0.93 -10.55
C ILE A 182 -11.21 1.93 -10.81
N GLY A 183 -9.99 1.59 -10.39
CA GLY A 183 -8.83 2.49 -10.46
C GLY A 183 -8.35 2.78 -11.90
N GLU A 184 -8.52 1.82 -12.81
CA GLU A 184 -7.94 1.92 -14.16
C GLU A 184 -9.00 1.84 -15.26
N LEU A 185 -9.87 0.81 -15.21
CA LEU A 185 -10.83 0.57 -16.29
C LEU A 185 -11.97 1.60 -16.27
N LEU A 186 -12.61 1.82 -15.12
CA LEU A 186 -13.72 2.78 -15.01
C LEU A 186 -13.25 4.23 -15.13
N SER A 187 -12.05 4.53 -14.63
CA SER A 187 -11.46 5.87 -14.73
C SER A 187 -11.07 6.24 -16.14
N GLY A 188 -10.88 5.26 -17.02
CA GLY A 188 -10.40 5.45 -18.39
C GLY A 188 -8.90 5.70 -18.48
N SER A 189 -8.14 5.36 -17.42
CA SER A 189 -6.68 5.39 -17.40
C SER A 189 -6.11 4.21 -18.20
N ALA A 190 -6.66 3.01 -18.02
CA ALA A 190 -6.42 1.87 -18.91
C ALA A 190 -7.74 1.46 -19.57
N PRO A 191 -8.02 1.90 -20.81
CA PRO A 191 -9.22 1.50 -21.53
C PRO A 191 -9.33 -0.02 -21.73
N PRO A 192 -10.50 -0.56 -22.14
CA PRO A 192 -10.73 -1.99 -22.20
C PRO A 192 -9.66 -2.79 -22.96
N LEU A 193 -9.18 -2.26 -24.10
CA LEU A 193 -8.18 -2.97 -24.90
C LEU A 193 -6.86 -3.14 -24.16
N GLU A 194 -6.44 -2.15 -23.38
CA GLU A 194 -5.22 -2.19 -22.57
C GLU A 194 -5.43 -2.99 -21.29
N PHE A 195 -6.52 -2.71 -20.57
CA PHE A 195 -6.85 -3.35 -19.30
C PHE A 195 -6.94 -4.88 -19.41
N PHE A 196 -7.53 -5.39 -20.49
CA PHE A 196 -7.69 -6.83 -20.72
C PHE A 196 -6.52 -7.46 -21.47
N GLN A 197 -5.45 -6.72 -21.79
CA GLN A 197 -4.21 -7.35 -22.25
C GLN A 197 -3.69 -8.29 -21.16
N PRO A 198 -3.34 -9.56 -21.46
CA PRO A 198 -2.98 -10.53 -20.42
C PRO A 198 -1.87 -10.06 -19.47
N PHE A 199 -0.85 -9.37 -20.01
CA PHE A 199 0.27 -8.88 -19.21
C PHE A 199 -0.13 -7.70 -18.32
N SER A 200 -0.75 -6.67 -18.90
CA SER A 200 -1.26 -5.50 -18.16
C SER A 200 -2.27 -5.92 -17.10
N PHE A 201 -3.21 -6.80 -17.44
CA PHE A 201 -4.19 -7.34 -16.51
C PHE A 201 -3.55 -8.01 -15.29
N LEU A 202 -2.51 -8.82 -15.50
CA LEU A 202 -1.80 -9.49 -14.40
C LEU A 202 -1.09 -8.51 -13.48
N ILE A 203 -0.43 -7.49 -14.04
CA ILE A 203 0.21 -6.39 -13.29
C ILE A 203 -0.85 -5.64 -12.50
N LEU A 204 -1.91 -5.17 -13.16
CA LEU A 204 -2.98 -4.41 -12.49
C LEU A 204 -3.63 -5.21 -11.35
N VAL A 205 -3.89 -6.51 -11.55
CA VAL A 205 -4.45 -7.36 -10.48
C VAL A 205 -3.44 -7.57 -9.33
N ALA A 206 -2.16 -7.73 -9.63
CA ALA A 206 -1.12 -7.89 -8.61
C ALA A 206 -0.92 -6.61 -7.79
N LEU A 207 -0.87 -5.45 -8.44
CA LEU A 207 -0.73 -4.14 -7.81
C LEU A 207 -2.00 -3.73 -7.07
N TYR A 208 -3.08 -3.44 -7.80
CA TYR A 208 -4.32 -2.90 -7.24
C TYR A 208 -5.06 -3.93 -6.39
N GLY A 209 -5.35 -5.08 -7.00
CA GLY A 209 -6.08 -6.15 -6.33
C GLY A 209 -5.33 -6.64 -5.10
N GLY A 210 -4.03 -6.90 -5.25
CA GLY A 210 -3.15 -7.30 -4.16
C GLY A 210 -3.08 -6.25 -3.06
N GLY A 211 -2.86 -4.98 -3.42
CA GLY A 211 -2.84 -3.85 -2.49
C GLY A 211 -4.14 -3.73 -1.68
N ALA A 212 -5.30 -3.73 -2.34
CA ALA A 212 -6.59 -3.66 -1.69
C ALA A 212 -6.83 -4.82 -0.72
N LEU A 213 -6.46 -6.04 -1.12
CA LEU A 213 -6.63 -7.24 -0.30
C LEU A 213 -5.70 -7.26 0.91
N ILE A 214 -4.44 -6.84 0.75
CA ILE A 214 -3.48 -6.65 1.85
C ILE A 214 -4.04 -5.64 2.85
N ILE A 215 -4.46 -4.46 2.38
CA ILE A 215 -4.97 -3.38 3.24
C ILE A 215 -6.20 -3.83 4.02
N ARG A 216 -7.14 -4.49 3.34
CA ARG A 216 -8.36 -5.04 3.97
C ARG A 216 -8.01 -6.05 5.06
N GLU A 217 -7.08 -6.96 4.78
CA GLU A 217 -6.65 -7.98 5.74
C GLU A 217 -5.89 -7.39 6.92
N LEU A 218 -5.02 -6.40 6.70
CA LEU A 218 -4.33 -5.70 7.77
C LEU A 218 -5.32 -4.97 8.68
N ALA A 219 -6.28 -4.25 8.10
CA ALA A 219 -7.32 -3.59 8.89
C ALA A 219 -8.13 -4.59 9.73
N PHE A 220 -8.53 -5.72 9.16
CA PHE A 220 -9.23 -6.78 9.89
C PHE A 220 -8.37 -7.41 11.00
N ARG A 221 -7.14 -7.82 10.66
CA ARG A 221 -6.22 -8.52 11.59
C ARG A 221 -5.72 -7.63 12.72
N TRP A 222 -5.57 -6.33 12.45
CA TRP A 222 -5.25 -5.33 13.49
C TRP A 222 -6.47 -4.89 14.30
N GLN A 223 -7.67 -5.39 13.97
CA GLN A 223 -8.95 -5.00 14.58
C GLN A 223 -9.14 -3.48 14.51
N LYS A 224 -8.99 -2.90 13.31
CA LYS A 224 -9.09 -1.46 13.08
C LYS A 224 -10.21 -1.10 12.10
N GLY A 225 -10.60 0.18 12.12
CA GLY A 225 -11.65 0.72 11.29
C GLY A 225 -11.19 1.40 9.99
N TRP A 226 -12.09 2.17 9.38
CA TRP A 226 -11.90 2.83 8.09
C TRP A 226 -10.74 3.83 8.04
N ARG A 227 -10.36 4.45 9.16
CA ARG A 227 -9.18 5.33 9.20
C ARG A 227 -7.90 4.60 8.83
N THR A 228 -7.75 3.37 9.29
CA THR A 228 -6.62 2.51 8.91
C THR A 228 -6.66 2.18 7.43
N ILE A 229 -7.84 1.88 6.88
CA ILE A 229 -8.01 1.64 5.44
C ILE A 229 -7.61 2.87 4.62
N LEU A 230 -8.05 4.07 5.02
CA LEU A 230 -7.72 5.32 4.32
C LEU A 230 -6.21 5.64 4.42
N LEU A 231 -5.61 5.55 5.61
CA LEU A 231 -4.17 5.79 5.78
C LEU A 231 -3.31 4.81 4.98
N LEU A 232 -3.67 3.52 4.99
CA LEU A 232 -2.99 2.52 4.18
C LEU A 232 -3.27 2.70 2.68
N GLY A 233 -4.46 3.18 2.30
CA GLY A 233 -4.81 3.51 0.93
C GLY A 233 -3.98 4.68 0.39
N ALA A 234 -3.74 5.70 1.21
CA ALA A 234 -2.82 6.78 0.88
C ALA A 234 -1.38 6.28 0.73
N ALA A 235 -0.94 5.37 1.62
CA ALA A 235 0.36 4.72 1.49
C ALA A 235 0.47 3.92 0.19
N TYR A 236 -0.59 3.21 -0.20
CA TYR A 236 -0.68 2.50 -1.47
C TYR A 236 -0.54 3.45 -2.67
N GLY A 237 -1.28 4.57 -2.69
CA GLY A 237 -1.17 5.56 -3.76
C GLY A 237 0.24 6.13 -3.92
N ILE A 238 0.95 6.35 -2.80
CA ILE A 238 2.36 6.80 -2.84
C ILE A 238 3.31 5.68 -3.31
N ILE A 239 3.04 4.42 -2.96
CA ILE A 239 3.83 3.28 -3.45
C ILE A 239 3.68 3.17 -4.97
N GLU A 240 2.47 3.21 -5.47
CA GLU A 240 2.17 3.14 -6.90
C GLU A 240 2.80 4.33 -7.64
N GLU A 241 2.33 5.54 -7.37
CA GLU A 241 2.66 6.72 -8.16
C GLU A 241 4.06 7.27 -7.84
N GLY A 242 4.45 7.21 -6.58
CA GLY A 242 5.75 7.69 -6.13
C GLY A 242 6.87 6.69 -6.34
N LEU A 243 6.70 5.43 -5.90
CA LEU A 243 7.79 4.45 -5.89
C LEU A 243 7.86 3.62 -7.17
N MET A 244 6.73 3.09 -7.66
CA MET A 244 6.68 2.19 -8.81
C MET A 244 6.78 2.97 -10.13
N VAL A 245 5.82 3.86 -10.42
CA VAL A 245 5.76 4.55 -11.72
C VAL A 245 6.50 5.90 -11.73
N LYS A 246 6.77 6.48 -10.56
CA LYS A 246 7.52 7.75 -10.38
C LYS A 246 6.88 8.97 -11.04
N SER A 247 5.56 8.94 -11.26
CA SER A 247 4.77 10.03 -11.87
C SER A 247 4.84 11.33 -11.05
N PHE A 248 5.03 11.23 -9.73
CA PHE A 248 5.23 12.40 -8.86
C PHE A 248 6.45 13.22 -9.24
N PHE A 249 7.43 12.59 -9.89
CA PHE A 249 8.76 13.13 -10.13
C PHE A 249 9.11 13.28 -11.60
N ASP A 250 8.53 12.49 -12.50
CA ASP A 250 8.81 12.60 -13.93
C ASP A 250 8.03 13.79 -14.53
N PRO A 251 8.70 14.83 -15.08
CA PRO A 251 8.00 15.93 -15.76
C PRO A 251 7.37 15.53 -17.10
N HIS A 252 7.77 14.38 -17.66
CA HIS A 252 7.26 13.86 -18.93
C HIS A 252 6.34 12.65 -18.74
N TRP A 253 5.81 12.45 -17.53
CA TRP A 253 4.81 11.40 -17.30
C TRP A 253 3.61 11.61 -18.25
N PRO A 254 3.16 10.57 -18.99
CA PRO A 254 2.20 10.74 -20.09
C PRO A 254 0.92 11.48 -19.70
N ASP A 255 0.44 11.27 -18.48
CA ASP A 255 -0.84 11.79 -18.03
C ASP A 255 -0.77 13.21 -17.46
N LEU A 256 0.39 13.87 -17.41
CA LEU A 256 0.51 15.15 -16.73
C LEU A 256 -0.07 16.33 -17.53
N GLY A 257 0.02 16.31 -18.86
CA GLY A 257 -0.30 17.48 -19.68
C GLY A 257 0.37 18.76 -19.15
N ASN A 258 -0.42 19.80 -18.85
CA ASN A 258 0.08 21.07 -18.28
C ASN A 258 0.73 20.93 -16.89
N LEU A 259 0.40 19.88 -16.14
CA LEU A 259 1.03 19.55 -14.86
C LEU A 259 2.49 19.09 -15.05
N GLY A 260 2.95 18.83 -16.28
CA GLY A 260 4.37 18.59 -16.57
C GLY A 260 5.26 19.76 -16.12
N ILE A 261 4.68 20.96 -16.02
CA ILE A 261 5.33 22.19 -15.55
C ILE A 261 4.60 22.77 -14.33
N TYR A 262 3.26 22.84 -14.38
CA TYR A 262 2.44 23.45 -13.33
C TYR A 262 2.42 22.60 -12.05
N GLY A 263 2.55 23.24 -10.87
CA GLY A 263 2.55 22.53 -9.59
C GLY A 263 3.89 21.92 -9.17
N ARG A 264 4.96 22.14 -9.95
CA ARG A 264 6.27 21.54 -9.68
C ARG A 264 7.14 22.41 -8.78
N TRP A 265 7.71 21.80 -7.74
CA TRP A 265 8.69 22.44 -6.87
C TRP A 265 9.63 21.38 -6.28
N GLN A 266 10.94 21.65 -6.28
CA GLN A 266 11.99 20.72 -5.80
C GLN A 266 11.95 19.33 -6.45
N GLY A 267 11.62 19.27 -7.75
CA GLY A 267 11.57 18.03 -8.51
C GLY A 267 10.33 17.17 -8.27
N VAL A 268 9.32 17.68 -7.55
CA VAL A 268 8.05 17.00 -7.27
C VAL A 268 6.90 17.81 -7.86
N ASN A 269 5.92 17.15 -8.47
CA ASN A 269 4.62 17.75 -8.72
C ASN A 269 3.70 17.59 -7.51
N TRP A 270 3.43 18.69 -6.79
CA TRP A 270 2.67 18.69 -5.54
C TRP A 270 1.16 18.59 -5.74
N ILE A 271 0.65 19.07 -6.88
CA ILE A 271 -0.78 18.98 -7.21
C ILE A 271 -1.11 17.54 -7.60
N TRP A 272 -0.35 17.00 -8.58
CA TRP A 272 -0.47 15.62 -9.03
C TRP A 272 -0.28 14.64 -7.88
N SER A 273 0.78 14.80 -7.08
CA SER A 273 1.04 13.86 -5.98
C SER A 273 -0.07 13.82 -4.94
N LEU A 274 -0.66 14.97 -4.60
CA LEU A 274 -1.78 15.02 -3.67
C LEU A 274 -3.06 14.43 -4.28
N GLU A 275 -3.40 14.84 -5.50
CA GLU A 275 -4.57 14.35 -6.24
C GLU A 275 -4.53 12.82 -6.35
N LEU A 276 -3.43 12.27 -6.86
CA LEU A 276 -3.31 10.84 -7.10
C LEU A 276 -3.24 10.05 -5.79
N THR A 277 -2.57 10.56 -4.75
CA THR A 277 -2.61 9.92 -3.42
C THR A 277 -4.06 9.78 -2.92
N ILE A 278 -4.88 10.81 -3.09
CA ILE A 278 -6.29 10.77 -2.68
C ILE A 278 -7.10 9.87 -3.60
N TYR A 279 -6.84 9.94 -4.91
CA TYR A 279 -7.48 9.12 -5.91
C TYR A 279 -7.32 7.63 -5.59
N HIS A 280 -6.09 7.13 -5.45
CA HIS A 280 -5.85 5.72 -5.18
C HIS A 280 -6.35 5.30 -3.79
N MET A 281 -6.25 6.18 -2.79
CA MET A 281 -6.83 5.93 -1.47
C MET A 281 -8.34 5.65 -1.54
N LEU A 282 -9.08 6.44 -2.32
CA LEU A 282 -10.54 6.35 -2.38
C LEU A 282 -11.04 5.35 -3.41
N PHE A 283 -10.59 5.47 -4.66
CA PHE A 283 -11.12 4.72 -5.80
C PHE A 283 -10.44 3.36 -5.97
N SER A 284 -9.13 3.30 -5.81
CA SER A 284 -8.39 2.04 -5.95
C SER A 284 -8.53 1.15 -4.73
N ILE A 285 -8.74 1.72 -3.53
CA ILE A 285 -8.74 0.97 -2.26
C ILE A 285 -10.08 1.03 -1.52
N ALA A 286 -10.50 2.21 -1.03
CA ALA A 286 -11.61 2.28 -0.07
C ALA A 286 -12.97 1.88 -0.65
N ILE A 287 -13.32 2.37 -1.86
CA ILE A 287 -14.60 2.08 -2.52
C ILE A 287 -14.72 0.58 -2.91
N PRO A 288 -13.71 -0.06 -3.52
CA PRO A 288 -13.75 -1.50 -3.79
C PRO A 288 -14.00 -2.32 -2.51
N ILE A 289 -13.29 -2.02 -1.42
CA ILE A 289 -13.49 -2.69 -0.13
C ILE A 289 -14.91 -2.44 0.40
N LEU A 290 -15.43 -1.23 0.26
CA LEU A 290 -16.78 -0.86 0.68
C LEU A 290 -17.85 -1.65 -0.08
N LEU A 291 -17.73 -1.73 -1.40
CA LEU A 291 -18.68 -2.46 -2.25
C LEU A 291 -18.66 -3.96 -1.94
N VAL A 292 -17.48 -4.57 -1.78
CA VAL A 292 -17.39 -5.99 -1.42
C VAL A 292 -17.98 -6.25 -0.03
N ASN A 293 -17.78 -5.35 0.94
CA ASN A 293 -18.41 -5.44 2.26
C ASN A 293 -19.94 -5.33 2.21
N LEU A 294 -20.50 -4.56 1.26
CA LEU A 294 -21.95 -4.47 1.04
C LEU A 294 -22.52 -5.70 0.35
N LEU A 295 -21.77 -6.31 -0.56
CA LEU A 295 -22.14 -7.54 -1.26
C LEU A 295 -22.08 -8.77 -0.34
N TYR A 296 -21.11 -8.82 0.57
CA TYR A 296 -20.84 -9.96 1.45
C TYR A 296 -20.78 -9.56 2.94
N PRO A 297 -21.87 -9.04 3.53
CA PRO A 297 -21.86 -8.51 4.90
C PRO A 297 -21.50 -9.56 5.95
N LYS A 298 -21.90 -10.82 5.75
CA LYS A 298 -21.57 -11.95 6.65
C LYS A 298 -20.07 -12.28 6.68
N GLU A 299 -19.33 -11.92 5.64
CA GLU A 299 -17.90 -12.16 5.52
C GLU A 299 -17.05 -10.93 5.93
N ARG A 300 -17.68 -9.77 6.19
CA ARG A 300 -16.97 -8.53 6.54
C ARG A 300 -16.08 -8.68 7.77
N GLN A 301 -16.53 -9.44 8.78
CA GLN A 301 -15.84 -9.66 10.05
C GLN A 301 -15.07 -10.98 10.10
N ARG A 302 -14.59 -11.45 8.95
CA ARG A 302 -13.80 -12.69 8.80
C ARG A 302 -12.54 -12.43 7.99
N SER A 303 -11.49 -13.22 8.18
CA SER A 303 -10.36 -13.20 7.25
C SER A 303 -10.77 -13.84 5.93
N TRP A 304 -10.44 -13.20 4.81
CA TRP A 304 -10.76 -13.68 3.46
C TRP A 304 -9.67 -14.55 2.87
N VAL A 305 -8.45 -14.50 3.43
CA VAL A 305 -7.29 -15.23 2.93
C VAL A 305 -6.49 -15.89 4.04
N SER A 306 -5.88 -17.03 3.74
CA SER A 306 -4.92 -17.68 4.64
C SER A 306 -3.66 -16.83 4.86
N ASN A 307 -2.89 -17.13 5.92
CA ASN A 307 -1.58 -16.50 6.14
C ASN A 307 -0.61 -16.73 4.97
N THR A 308 -0.68 -17.91 4.35
CA THR A 308 0.16 -18.26 3.20
C THR A 308 -0.24 -17.43 1.98
N ALA A 309 -1.54 -17.36 1.65
CA ALA A 309 -2.00 -16.52 0.55
C ALA A 309 -1.66 -15.05 0.76
N LEU A 310 -1.81 -14.51 1.98
CA LEU A 310 -1.44 -13.12 2.24
C LEU A 310 0.05 -12.85 1.97
N LYS A 311 0.93 -13.79 2.32
CA LYS A 311 2.37 -13.69 2.02
C LYS A 311 2.64 -13.76 0.52
N VAL A 312 1.97 -14.66 -0.20
CA VAL A 312 2.11 -14.79 -1.65
C VAL A 312 1.64 -13.51 -2.35
N ILE A 313 0.47 -12.98 -1.96
CA ILE A 313 -0.06 -11.72 -2.49
C ILE A 313 0.89 -10.57 -2.18
N GLY A 314 1.43 -10.49 -0.95
CA GLY A 314 2.44 -9.48 -0.59
C GLY A 314 3.73 -9.60 -1.41
N ALA A 315 4.18 -10.81 -1.71
CA ALA A 315 5.34 -11.04 -2.56
C ALA A 315 5.06 -10.61 -4.00
N LEU A 316 3.91 -10.98 -4.57
CA LEU A 316 3.52 -10.59 -5.92
C LEU A 316 3.39 -9.07 -6.05
N PHE A 317 2.71 -8.42 -5.11
CA PHE A 317 2.63 -6.95 -5.02
C PHE A 317 4.02 -6.30 -4.99
N THR A 318 4.92 -6.83 -4.15
CA THR A 318 6.29 -6.29 -4.04
C THR A 318 7.08 -6.50 -5.33
N LEU A 319 7.00 -7.68 -5.93
CA LEU A 319 7.67 -8.00 -7.18
C LEU A 319 7.18 -7.09 -8.31
N ASP A 320 5.88 -6.78 -8.33
CA ASP A 320 5.28 -5.90 -9.33
C ASP A 320 5.76 -4.44 -9.16
N VAL A 321 5.80 -3.93 -7.93
CA VAL A 321 6.40 -2.61 -7.65
C VAL A 321 7.87 -2.54 -8.09
N LEU A 322 8.66 -3.59 -7.82
CA LEU A 322 10.06 -3.67 -8.26
C LEU A 322 10.16 -3.76 -9.79
N PHE A 323 9.29 -4.55 -10.42
CA PHE A 323 9.20 -4.66 -11.87
C PHE A 323 8.91 -3.30 -12.50
N GLY A 324 7.91 -2.57 -12.00
CA GLY A 324 7.59 -1.22 -12.48
C GLY A 324 8.74 -0.23 -12.30
N PHE A 325 9.42 -0.27 -11.14
CA PHE A 325 10.55 0.61 -10.86
C PHE A 325 11.78 0.35 -11.73
N PHE A 326 12.13 -0.92 -11.97
CA PHE A 326 13.36 -1.31 -12.68
C PHE A 326 13.18 -1.41 -14.19
N LEU A 327 12.01 -1.87 -14.65
CA LEU A 327 11.81 -2.32 -16.03
C LEU A 327 10.76 -1.51 -16.80
N LEU A 328 9.73 -0.96 -16.16
CA LEU A 328 8.71 -0.17 -16.87
C LEU A 328 9.08 1.31 -17.01
N THR A 329 9.87 1.85 -16.08
CA THR A 329 10.06 3.31 -15.98
C THR A 329 11.53 3.69 -15.98
N ALA A 330 11.96 4.38 -17.04
CA ALA A 330 13.36 4.78 -17.22
C ALA A 330 13.77 5.96 -16.32
N TYR A 331 12.83 6.84 -15.95
CA TYR A 331 13.11 8.05 -15.19
C TYR A 331 13.73 7.77 -13.81
N ARG A 332 14.68 8.60 -13.39
CA ARG A 332 15.38 8.51 -12.11
C ARG A 332 15.07 9.73 -11.26
N PRO A 333 14.29 9.57 -10.16
CA PRO A 333 13.81 10.70 -9.36
C PRO A 333 14.93 11.29 -8.50
N PRO A 334 14.80 12.56 -8.08
CA PRO A 334 15.73 13.16 -7.13
C PRO A 334 15.76 12.39 -5.80
N ILE A 335 16.96 12.11 -5.29
CA ILE A 335 17.16 11.19 -4.15
C ILE A 335 16.40 11.65 -2.90
N LEU A 336 16.48 12.94 -2.55
CA LEU A 336 15.87 13.45 -1.30
C LEU A 336 14.34 13.34 -1.30
N PRO A 337 13.60 13.87 -2.31
CA PRO A 337 12.16 13.63 -2.43
C PRO A 337 11.76 12.16 -2.48
N TYR A 338 12.55 11.31 -3.15
CA TYR A 338 12.27 9.88 -3.25
C TYR A 338 12.47 9.14 -1.91
N LEU A 339 13.48 9.53 -1.11
CA LEU A 339 13.62 9.03 0.26
C LEU A 339 12.48 9.53 1.15
N ALA A 340 12.01 10.76 0.94
CA ALA A 340 10.89 11.32 1.68
C ALA A 340 9.58 10.56 1.42
N THR A 341 9.31 10.07 0.20
CA THR A 341 8.13 9.23 -0.07
C THR A 341 8.21 7.90 0.66
N LEU A 342 9.38 7.26 0.73
CA LEU A 342 9.57 6.03 1.52
C LEU A 342 9.29 6.28 3.02
N VAL A 343 9.83 7.37 3.57
CA VAL A 343 9.58 7.75 4.97
C VAL A 343 8.10 8.01 5.20
N LEU A 344 7.42 8.69 4.28
CA LEU A 344 5.99 9.00 4.37
C LEU A 344 5.12 7.73 4.32
N VAL A 345 5.42 6.78 3.43
CA VAL A 345 4.75 5.48 3.38
C VAL A 345 4.87 4.74 4.72
N VAL A 346 6.06 4.72 5.30
CA VAL A 346 6.30 4.09 6.61
C VAL A 346 5.54 4.82 7.71
N LEU A 347 5.57 6.15 7.72
CA LEU A 347 4.83 6.96 8.68
C LEU A 347 3.32 6.68 8.61
N LEU A 348 2.75 6.64 7.41
CA LEU A 348 1.33 6.33 7.20
C LEU A 348 0.98 4.92 7.69
N CYS A 349 1.82 3.92 7.41
CA CYS A 349 1.64 2.56 7.93
C CYS A 349 1.67 2.51 9.48
N VAL A 350 2.60 3.22 10.10
CA VAL A 350 2.71 3.31 11.57
C VAL A 350 1.48 4.00 12.15
N LEU A 351 1.08 5.15 11.59
CA LEU A 351 -0.12 5.89 12.01
C LEU A 351 -1.39 5.06 11.82
N ALA A 352 -1.48 4.28 10.75
CA ALA A 352 -2.61 3.40 10.47
C ALA A 352 -2.76 2.31 11.53
N LYS A 353 -1.64 1.73 11.99
CA LYS A 353 -1.62 0.72 13.05
C LYS A 353 -1.90 1.33 14.44
N ALA A 354 -1.45 2.57 14.66
CA ALA A 354 -1.66 3.31 15.90
C ALA A 354 -3.10 3.83 16.07
N GLN A 355 -3.94 3.78 15.04
CA GLN A 355 -5.35 4.19 15.14
C GLN A 355 -6.10 3.39 16.21
N PRO A 356 -7.06 4.00 16.94
CA PRO A 356 -7.92 3.26 17.86
C PRO A 356 -8.78 2.23 17.10
N PRO A 357 -9.09 1.06 17.70
CA PRO A 357 -9.95 0.02 17.10
C PRO A 357 -11.33 0.55 16.69
N HIS A 358 -11.93 1.35 17.57
CA HIS A 358 -13.23 1.97 17.38
C HIS A 358 -13.08 3.48 17.56
N PHE A 359 -13.51 4.23 16.55
CA PHE A 359 -13.68 5.66 16.67
C PHE A 359 -15.15 5.99 16.43
N ARG A 360 -15.85 6.40 17.49
CA ARG A 360 -17.20 6.94 17.42
C ARG A 360 -17.12 8.43 17.66
N LEU A 361 -17.67 9.22 16.74
CA LEU A 361 -17.93 10.63 16.99
C LEU A 361 -19.04 10.74 18.02
N ALA A 362 -18.69 11.19 19.23
CA ALA A 362 -19.66 11.45 20.28
C ALA A 362 -20.60 12.59 19.85
N GLY A 363 -21.91 12.42 20.05
CA GLY A 363 -22.88 13.52 20.03
C GLY A 363 -23.31 14.08 18.68
N SER A 364 -22.95 13.46 17.55
CA SER A 364 -23.50 13.89 16.24
C SER A 364 -24.85 13.23 15.96
N SER A 365 -25.69 13.80 15.07
CA SER A 365 -26.93 13.17 14.56
C SER A 365 -26.74 12.56 13.16
N LYS A 366 -27.35 11.39 12.89
CA LYS A 366 -27.18 10.70 11.59
C LYS A 366 -27.64 11.65 10.48
N PRO A 367 -26.91 11.81 9.36
CA PRO A 367 -27.43 12.54 8.22
C PRO A 367 -28.74 11.91 7.77
N LYS A 368 -29.82 12.69 7.74
CA LYS A 368 -31.18 12.18 7.54
C LYS A 368 -31.36 11.47 6.19
N HIS A 369 -30.70 11.96 5.13
CA HIS A 369 -30.87 11.41 3.77
C HIS A 369 -29.56 10.87 3.17
N PRO A 370 -29.53 9.60 2.72
CA PRO A 370 -28.39 9.00 2.03
C PRO A 370 -27.92 9.76 0.79
N ALA A 371 -28.84 10.45 0.09
CA ALA A 371 -28.54 11.19 -1.14
C ALA A 371 -27.45 12.26 -0.93
N TRP A 372 -27.40 12.90 0.24
CA TRP A 372 -26.36 13.87 0.58
C TRP A 372 -24.96 13.25 0.58
N ALA A 373 -24.84 11.99 1.01
CA ALA A 373 -23.56 11.30 0.99
C ALA A 373 -23.09 11.07 -0.46
N GLY A 374 -24.02 10.71 -1.36
CA GLY A 374 -23.70 10.57 -2.78
C GLY A 374 -23.36 11.89 -3.45
N LEU A 375 -24.15 12.94 -3.23
CA LEU A 375 -23.85 14.27 -3.75
C LEU A 375 -22.50 14.79 -3.26
N LEU A 376 -22.20 14.62 -1.97
CA LEU A 376 -20.91 15.00 -1.40
C LEU A 376 -19.75 14.32 -2.11
N THR A 377 -19.82 13.00 -2.32
CA THR A 377 -18.75 12.28 -3.02
C THR A 377 -18.67 12.63 -4.50
N PHE A 378 -19.80 12.82 -5.19
CA PHE A 378 -19.82 13.21 -6.60
C PHE A 378 -19.16 14.58 -6.81
N TRP A 379 -19.64 15.59 -6.08
CA TRP A 379 -19.09 16.94 -6.14
C TRP A 379 -17.67 17.01 -5.55
N GLY A 380 -17.35 16.15 -4.58
CA GLY A 380 -16.01 15.97 -4.06
C GLY A 380 -15.04 15.51 -5.13
N THR A 381 -15.39 14.46 -5.88
CA THR A 381 -14.60 13.95 -7.01
C THR A 381 -14.48 15.01 -8.11
N LEU A 382 -15.59 15.61 -8.54
CA LEU A 382 -15.56 16.64 -9.56
C LEU A 382 -14.67 17.82 -9.12
N GLY A 383 -14.85 18.30 -7.89
CA GLY A 383 -14.05 19.39 -7.33
C GLY A 383 -12.56 19.06 -7.29
N MET A 384 -12.19 17.82 -6.95
CA MET A 384 -10.79 17.36 -6.98
C MET A 384 -10.18 17.53 -8.37
N PHE A 385 -10.87 17.07 -9.44
CA PHE A 385 -10.38 17.23 -10.81
C PHE A 385 -10.40 18.71 -11.27
N LEU A 386 -11.48 19.45 -11.00
CA LEU A 386 -11.56 20.86 -11.40
C LEU A 386 -10.44 21.69 -10.75
N ILE A 387 -10.17 21.49 -9.46
CA ILE A 387 -9.13 22.23 -8.72
C ILE A 387 -7.72 21.83 -9.17
N SER A 388 -7.50 20.56 -9.54
CA SER A 388 -6.18 20.11 -10.00
C SER A 388 -5.88 20.57 -11.42
N TRP A 389 -6.87 20.56 -12.30
CA TRP A 389 -6.66 20.74 -13.74
C TRP A 389 -6.96 22.16 -14.26
N ILE A 390 -8.02 22.83 -13.80
CA ILE A 390 -8.38 24.17 -14.31
C ILE A 390 -7.29 25.20 -14.02
N PRO A 391 -6.72 25.31 -12.79
CA PRO A 391 -5.70 26.32 -12.54
C PRO A 391 -4.47 26.20 -13.44
N SER A 392 -4.16 24.98 -13.92
CA SER A 392 -3.04 24.72 -14.85
C SER A 392 -3.20 25.35 -16.24
N THR A 393 -4.43 25.74 -16.61
CA THR A 393 -4.73 26.44 -17.88
C THR A 393 -4.82 27.95 -17.72
N THR A 394 -4.55 28.47 -16.51
CA THR A 394 -4.68 29.88 -16.14
C THR A 394 -3.36 30.45 -15.65
N ASN A 395 -3.32 31.76 -15.38
CA ASN A 395 -2.18 32.43 -14.75
C ASN A 395 -2.18 32.33 -13.21
N LEU A 396 -3.04 31.49 -12.61
CA LEU A 396 -3.10 31.33 -11.15
C LEU A 396 -1.83 30.65 -10.62
N PRO A 397 -1.13 31.23 -9.62
CA PRO A 397 0.04 30.58 -9.04
C PRO A 397 -0.29 29.21 -8.43
N ALA A 398 0.55 28.22 -8.71
CA ALA A 398 0.30 26.82 -8.34
C ALA A 398 0.17 26.59 -6.82
N VAL A 399 0.78 27.43 -5.99
CA VAL A 399 0.63 27.38 -4.53
C VAL A 399 -0.82 27.55 -4.10
N PHE A 400 -1.59 28.42 -4.78
CA PHE A 400 -3.00 28.62 -4.45
C PHE A 400 -3.85 27.42 -4.84
N ALA A 401 -3.59 26.84 -6.02
CA ALA A 401 -4.26 25.61 -6.46
C ALA A 401 -3.98 24.45 -5.49
N PHE A 402 -2.73 24.27 -5.08
CA PHE A 402 -2.34 23.27 -4.09
C PHE A 402 -3.03 23.47 -2.73
N LEU A 403 -3.02 24.69 -2.19
CA LEU A 403 -3.68 24.99 -0.91
C LEU A 403 -5.20 24.77 -0.98
N LEU A 404 -5.82 25.14 -2.09
CA LEU A 404 -7.23 24.90 -2.34
C LEU A 404 -7.54 23.40 -2.42
N LEU A 405 -6.71 22.63 -3.13
CA LEU A 405 -6.85 21.17 -3.23
C LEU A 405 -6.69 20.51 -1.86
N ALA A 406 -5.68 20.91 -1.08
CA ALA A 406 -5.43 20.40 0.25
C ALA A 406 -6.59 20.71 1.21
N LEU A 407 -7.12 21.92 1.18
CA LEU A 407 -8.29 22.31 1.97
C LEU A 407 -9.51 21.49 1.55
N TRP A 408 -9.79 21.40 0.25
CA TRP A 408 -10.91 20.65 -0.30
C TRP A 408 -10.84 19.17 0.09
N ALA A 409 -9.68 18.55 -0.11
CA ALA A 409 -9.40 17.18 0.29
C ALA A 409 -9.61 16.98 1.80
N GLY A 410 -9.08 17.87 2.63
CA GLY A 410 -9.27 17.84 4.08
C GLY A 410 -10.74 17.86 4.47
N LEU A 411 -11.54 18.76 3.89
CA LEU A 411 -12.98 18.86 4.14
C LEU A 411 -13.73 17.60 3.68
N CYS A 412 -13.42 17.06 2.50
CA CYS A 412 -14.01 15.82 2.00
C CYS A 412 -13.66 14.62 2.87
N LEU A 413 -12.41 14.49 3.32
CA LEU A 413 -11.96 13.39 4.17
C LEU A 413 -12.50 13.49 5.60
N ILE A 414 -12.64 14.70 6.15
CA ILE A 414 -13.34 14.92 7.41
C ILE A 414 -14.80 14.48 7.23
N SER A 415 -15.49 14.99 6.20
CA SER A 415 -16.89 14.65 5.97
C SER A 415 -17.10 13.15 5.74
N LEU A 416 -16.20 12.49 5.02
CA LEU A 416 -16.19 11.04 4.83
C LEU A 416 -15.88 10.30 6.13
N GLY A 417 -14.88 10.72 6.89
CA GLY A 417 -14.52 10.15 8.18
C GLY A 417 -15.64 10.31 9.22
N TRP A 418 -16.39 11.40 9.15
CA TRP A 418 -17.63 11.58 9.88
C TRP A 418 -18.65 10.54 9.44
N LEU A 419 -18.99 10.46 8.14
CA LEU A 419 -19.96 9.50 7.59
C LEU A 419 -19.60 8.03 7.86
N LEU A 420 -18.31 7.70 7.88
CA LEU A 420 -17.80 6.35 8.16
C LEU A 420 -17.67 6.07 9.67
N GLY A 421 -17.47 7.10 10.50
CA GLY A 421 -17.42 7.03 11.97
C GLY A 421 -18.77 6.71 12.61
N TRP A 422 -19.85 6.91 11.87
CA TRP A 422 -21.18 6.33 12.12
C TRP A 422 -21.25 4.84 11.79
N GLU A 423 -20.20 4.08 12.09
CA GLU A 423 -19.98 2.64 11.79
C GLU A 423 -21.00 2.03 10.82
N MET A 424 -20.98 2.41 9.54
CA MET A 424 -21.85 1.84 8.48
C MET A 424 -23.30 1.54 8.92
N GLY A 425 -23.91 2.37 9.76
CA GLY A 425 -25.21 2.07 10.38
C GLY A 425 -26.38 2.02 9.40
N SER A 426 -26.14 2.28 8.11
CA SER A 426 -27.07 2.17 7.00
C SER A 426 -26.30 1.85 5.72
N TRP A 427 -26.58 0.69 5.13
CA TRP A 427 -26.04 0.30 3.82
C TRP A 427 -26.39 1.33 2.74
N LYS A 428 -27.48 2.09 2.91
CA LYS A 428 -27.93 3.12 1.96
C LYS A 428 -26.94 4.28 1.87
N HIS A 429 -26.41 4.75 3.01
CA HIS A 429 -25.40 5.82 3.02
C HIS A 429 -24.07 5.34 2.43
N SER A 430 -23.67 4.11 2.78
CA SER A 430 -22.47 3.48 2.25
C SER A 430 -22.53 3.31 0.73
N LEU A 431 -23.66 2.82 0.23
CA LEU A 431 -23.87 2.69 -1.21
C LEU A 431 -23.96 4.05 -1.90
N ALA A 432 -24.61 5.04 -1.28
CA ALA A 432 -24.69 6.39 -1.84
C ALA A 432 -23.30 7.03 -1.99
N LEU A 433 -22.41 6.88 -0.99
CA LEU A 433 -21.00 7.31 -1.09
C LEU A 433 -20.29 6.67 -2.27
N ALA A 434 -20.37 5.35 -2.41
CA ALA A 434 -19.76 4.65 -3.53
C ALA A 434 -20.37 5.08 -4.88
N ALA A 435 -21.69 5.15 -4.96
CA ALA A 435 -22.40 5.52 -6.17
C ALA A 435 -22.15 6.98 -6.60
N GLY A 436 -21.99 7.90 -5.66
CA GLY A 436 -21.66 9.28 -5.96
C GLY A 436 -20.24 9.43 -6.49
N GLY A 437 -19.26 8.82 -5.80
CA GLY A 437 -17.86 8.83 -6.24
C GLY A 437 -17.67 8.17 -7.60
N LEU A 438 -18.23 6.97 -7.80
CA LEU A 438 -18.16 6.25 -9.08
C LEU A 438 -19.04 6.87 -10.16
N GLY A 439 -20.13 7.52 -9.78
CA GLY A 439 -21.06 8.19 -10.71
C GLY A 439 -20.37 9.25 -11.56
N PHE A 440 -19.37 9.95 -11.01
CA PHE A 440 -18.52 10.86 -11.77
C PHE A 440 -17.84 10.13 -12.95
N PHE A 441 -17.14 9.03 -12.68
CA PHE A 441 -16.45 8.26 -13.72
C PHE A 441 -17.41 7.57 -14.69
N ILE A 442 -18.55 7.06 -14.21
CA ILE A 442 -19.60 6.48 -15.06
C ILE A 442 -20.10 7.51 -16.08
N LEU A 443 -20.30 8.76 -15.66
CA LEU A 443 -20.71 9.84 -16.57
C LEU A 443 -19.57 10.31 -17.49
N LEU A 444 -18.33 10.06 -17.10
CA LEU A 444 -17.15 10.39 -17.90
C LEU A 444 -16.95 9.37 -19.04
N THR A 445 -17.38 8.11 -18.89
CA THR A 445 -17.06 7.06 -19.88
C THR A 445 -17.52 7.32 -21.32
N PRO A 446 -18.68 7.96 -21.59
CA PRO A 446 -19.03 8.36 -22.96
C PRO A 446 -18.11 9.46 -23.49
N ILE A 447 -17.61 10.34 -22.63
CA ILE A 447 -16.64 11.38 -23.02
C ILE A 447 -15.32 10.70 -23.43
N HIS A 448 -14.84 9.72 -22.67
CA HIS A 448 -13.65 8.94 -23.04
C HIS A 448 -13.81 8.24 -24.39
N GLU A 449 -14.93 7.54 -24.62
CA GLU A 449 -15.12 6.78 -25.87
C GLU A 449 -15.24 7.67 -27.12
N LEU A 450 -15.80 8.88 -26.96
CA LEU A 450 -16.05 9.81 -28.06
C LEU A 450 -14.91 10.81 -28.28
N ASP A 451 -13.90 10.81 -27.41
CA ASP A 451 -12.75 11.71 -27.53
C ASP A 451 -11.77 11.23 -28.59
N SER A 452 -11.83 11.85 -29.77
CA SER A 452 -10.95 11.55 -30.90
C SER A 452 -9.52 12.09 -30.75
N SER A 453 -9.23 12.85 -29.68
CA SER A 453 -7.89 13.39 -29.40
C SER A 453 -7.01 12.44 -28.58
N ARG A 454 -7.59 11.34 -28.07
CA ARG A 454 -6.88 10.33 -27.30
C ARG A 454 -5.82 9.60 -28.14
N MET A 455 -4.69 9.33 -27.51
CA MET A 455 -3.58 8.58 -28.12
C MET A 455 -3.76 7.07 -28.00
N ASP A 456 -4.55 6.62 -27.01
CA ASP A 456 -4.92 5.24 -26.76
C ASP A 456 -6.29 4.90 -27.36
N ASP A 457 -6.74 3.64 -27.21
CA ASP A 457 -7.97 3.14 -27.81
C ASP A 457 -9.10 3.04 -26.77
N PRO A 458 -10.03 4.02 -26.71
CA PRO A 458 -11.06 4.08 -25.67
C PRO A 458 -12.31 3.24 -25.98
N ARG A 459 -12.29 2.38 -27.01
CA ARG A 459 -13.47 1.62 -27.43
C ARG A 459 -14.00 0.74 -26.29
N GLY A 460 -15.30 0.81 -26.05
CA GLY A 460 -16.00 0.05 -25.01
C GLY A 460 -16.15 0.74 -23.65
N MET A 461 -15.66 1.97 -23.48
CA MET A 461 -15.81 2.71 -22.22
C MET A 461 -17.28 2.96 -21.82
N ILE A 462 -18.19 3.20 -22.77
CA ILE A 462 -19.64 3.29 -22.51
C ILE A 462 -20.15 1.97 -21.90
N VAL A 463 -19.71 0.82 -22.43
CA VAL A 463 -20.07 -0.50 -21.89
C VAL A 463 -19.56 -0.66 -20.46
N VAL A 464 -18.32 -0.22 -20.18
CA VAL A 464 -17.77 -0.19 -18.81
C VAL A 464 -18.66 0.62 -17.86
N GLY A 465 -19.06 1.84 -18.25
CA GLY A 465 -19.95 2.69 -17.45
C GLY A 465 -21.31 2.04 -17.17
N LEU A 466 -21.89 1.35 -18.16
CA LEU A 466 -23.13 0.59 -18.01
C LEU A 466 -22.96 -0.59 -17.05
N LEU A 467 -21.86 -1.35 -17.15
CA LEU A 467 -21.57 -2.48 -16.25
C LEU A 467 -21.42 -2.02 -14.80
N PHE A 468 -20.76 -0.89 -14.55
CA PHE A 468 -20.65 -0.32 -13.21
C PHE A 468 -21.98 0.22 -12.67
N THR A 469 -22.84 0.75 -13.54
CA THR A 469 -24.21 1.11 -13.17
C THR A 469 -25.00 -0.12 -12.73
N VAL A 470 -24.88 -1.23 -13.48
CA VAL A 470 -25.48 -2.53 -13.12
C VAL A 470 -24.91 -3.06 -11.81
N LEU A 471 -23.58 -2.96 -11.58
CA LEU A 471 -22.94 -3.37 -10.33
C LEU A 471 -23.50 -2.61 -9.11
N LEU A 472 -23.69 -1.29 -9.22
CA LEU A 472 -24.27 -0.47 -8.16
C LEU A 472 -25.73 -0.85 -7.89
N ALA A 473 -26.52 -1.07 -8.96
CA ALA A 473 -27.90 -1.54 -8.85
C ALA A 473 -27.98 -2.93 -8.20
N TYR A 474 -27.10 -3.85 -8.61
CA TYR A 474 -27.00 -5.19 -8.03
C TYR A 474 -26.62 -5.14 -6.54
N THR A 475 -25.64 -4.29 -6.19
CA THR A 475 -25.22 -4.08 -4.79
C THR A 475 -26.38 -3.54 -3.95
N ARG A 476 -27.20 -2.64 -4.49
CA ARG A 476 -28.43 -2.15 -3.85
C ARG A 476 -29.41 -3.28 -3.57
N LEU A 477 -29.68 -4.12 -4.56
CA LEU A 477 -30.62 -5.23 -4.43
C LEU A 477 -30.14 -6.23 -3.38
N ARG A 478 -28.86 -6.61 -3.43
CA ARG A 478 -28.24 -7.52 -2.46
C ARG A 478 -28.25 -6.98 -1.04
N ALA A 479 -27.86 -5.72 -0.85
CA ALA A 479 -27.87 -5.08 0.46
C ALA A 479 -29.29 -5.02 1.06
N ARG A 480 -30.31 -4.74 0.24
CA ARG A 480 -31.72 -4.77 0.66
C ARG A 480 -32.21 -6.17 1.04
N MET A 481 -31.81 -7.19 0.30
CA MET A 481 -32.16 -8.59 0.65
C MET A 481 -31.53 -8.99 1.98
N ASN A 482 -30.23 -8.70 2.16
CA ASN A 482 -29.52 -9.01 3.41
C ASN A 482 -30.12 -8.27 4.63
N GLU A 483 -30.64 -7.06 4.45
CA GLU A 483 -31.35 -6.32 5.51
C GLU A 483 -32.69 -7.00 5.87
N ARG A 484 -33.43 -7.52 4.87
CA ARG A 484 -34.68 -8.27 5.11
C ARG A 484 -34.44 -9.58 5.85
N ASP A 485 -33.42 -10.33 5.44
CA ASP A 485 -33.08 -11.63 6.04
C ASP A 485 -32.52 -11.51 7.47
N ALA A 486 -32.13 -10.30 7.90
CA ALA A 486 -31.59 -10.02 9.23
C ALA A 486 -32.65 -9.59 10.26
N LEU A 487 -33.90 -9.35 9.82
CA LEU A 487 -35.01 -9.08 10.74
C LEU A 487 -35.50 -10.42 11.31
N PRO A 488 -35.59 -10.59 12.65
CA PRO A 488 -36.25 -11.76 13.21
C PRO A 488 -37.72 -11.76 12.77
N ILE A 489 -38.19 -12.90 12.25
CA ILE A 489 -39.59 -13.15 11.89
C ILE A 489 -40.46 -13.09 13.14
#